data_AF-A0A7J3YUI5-F1
#
_entry.id   AF-A0A7J3YUI5-F1
#
_cell.length_a   1.000
_cell.length_b   1.000
_cell.length_c   1.000
_cell.angle_alpha   90.00
_cell.angle_beta   90.00
_cell.angle_gamma   90.00
#
_symmetry.space_group_name_H-M   'P 1'
#
loop_
_entity.id
_entity.type
_entity.pdbx_description
1 polymer ?
#
loop_
_entity_poly.entity_id
_entity_poly.type
_entity_poly.pdbx_seq_one_letter_code
_entity_poly.pdbx_strand_id
1 'polypeptide(L)'
;MSTCKKYVIKVGEKEIEINERVVKILNTYVRTEMNLEKLAEELGLDGWSEAYEFMKKVPAWIAWTPAILWKREMEKCENASEIRVVKI
;
A
#
# COMPACT_ATOMS: atom_id res chain seq x y z
N MET A 1 -10.47 -18.62 13.78
CA MET A 1 -10.90 -18.03 12.49
C MET A 1 -9.88 -16.98 12.11
N SER A 2 -9.11 -17.17 11.04
CA SER A 2 -8.20 -16.14 10.53
C SER A 2 -9.01 -15.11 9.75
N THR A 3 -9.10 -13.89 10.27
CA THR A 3 -9.68 -12.75 9.55
C THR A 3 -8.58 -12.03 8.80
N CYS A 4 -8.59 -12.05 7.46
CA CYS A 4 -7.65 -11.27 6.67
C CYS A 4 -8.17 -9.85 6.45
N LYS A 5 -7.30 -8.84 6.55
CA LYS A 5 -7.63 -7.45 6.20
C LYS A 5 -6.89 -7.06 4.94
N LYS A 6 -7.62 -6.75 3.87
CA LYS A 6 -7.08 -6.11 2.67
C LYS A 6 -7.28 -4.61 2.77
N TYR A 7 -6.23 -3.83 2.54
CA TYR A 7 -6.31 -2.38 2.55
C TYR A 7 -6.35 -1.88 1.11
N VAL A 8 -7.33 -1.03 0.79
CA VAL A 8 -7.46 -0.38 -0.51
C VAL A 8 -7.55 1.13 -0.27
N ILE A 9 -6.70 1.89 -0.95
CA ILE A 9 -6.67 3.34 -0.84
C ILE A 9 -7.23 3.91 -2.14
N LYS A 10 -8.24 4.76 -2.02
CA LYS A 10 -8.82 5.45 -3.19
C LYS A 10 -8.18 6.83 -3.38
N VAL A 11 -7.67 7.11 -4.56
CA VAL A 11 -7.07 8.40 -4.94
C VAL A 11 -7.72 8.84 -6.25
N GLY A 12 -8.48 9.93 -6.20
CA GLY A 12 -9.30 10.35 -7.34
C GLY A 12 -10.24 9.22 -7.80
N GLU A 13 -10.07 8.79 -9.05
CA GLU A 13 -10.83 7.68 -9.66
C GLU A 13 -10.11 6.32 -9.54
N LYS A 14 -8.86 6.28 -9.04
CA LYS A 14 -8.04 5.08 -8.93
C LYS A 14 -8.21 4.43 -7.55
N GLU A 15 -8.23 3.10 -7.52
CA GLU A 15 -8.16 2.29 -6.30
C GLU A 15 -6.84 1.52 -6.29
N ILE A 16 -6.04 1.69 -5.22
CA ILE A 16 -4.76 1.01 -5.04
C ILE A 16 -4.89 0.00 -3.90
N GLU A 17 -4.78 -1.29 -4.21
CA GLU A 17 -4.65 -2.35 -3.20
C GLU A 17 -3.24 -2.35 -2.61
N ILE A 18 -3.14 -2.31 -1.28
CA ILE A 18 -1.87 -2.40 -0.56
C ILE A 18 -1.38 -3.86 -0.57
N ASN A 19 -0.75 -4.25 -1.67
CA ASN A 19 -0.09 -5.54 -1.84
C ASN A 19 1.42 -5.45 -1.55
N GLU A 20 2.13 -6.58 -1.65
CA GLU A 20 3.58 -6.65 -1.42
C GLU A 20 4.35 -5.63 -2.27
N ARG A 21 4.00 -5.47 -3.55
CA ARG A 21 4.65 -4.52 -4.46
C ARG A 21 4.47 -3.09 -3.97
N VAL A 22 3.25 -2.70 -3.60
CA VAL A 22 2.95 -1.35 -3.10
C VAL A 22 3.70 -1.08 -1.79
N VAL A 23 3.72 -2.04 -0.86
CA VAL A 23 4.49 -1.89 0.39
C VAL A 23 5.99 -1.78 0.11
N LYS A 24 6.53 -2.49 -0.87
CA LYS A 24 7.94 -2.36 -1.27
C LYS A 24 8.25 -0.98 -1.84
N ILE A 25 7.36 -0.42 -2.66
CA ILE A 25 7.49 0.95 -3.18
C ILE A 25 7.43 1.94 -2.01
N LEU A 26 6.45 1.80 -1.10
CA LEU A 26 6.32 2.63 0.09
C LEU A 26 7.55 2.57 1.00
N ASN A 27 8.09 1.38 1.26
CA ASN A 27 9.32 1.20 2.03
C ASN A 27 10.49 1.92 1.36
N THR A 28 10.58 1.89 0.02
CA THR A 28 11.62 2.59 -0.73
C THR A 28 11.45 4.09 -0.57
N TYR A 29 10.22 4.58 -0.73
CA TYR A 29 9.89 6.00 -0.57
C TYR A 29 10.27 6.54 0.81
N VAL A 30 9.90 5.84 1.90
CA VAL A 30 10.17 6.35 3.26
C VAL A 30 11.62 6.13 3.74
N ARG A 31 12.43 5.33 3.04
CA ARG A 31 13.81 4.99 3.44
C ARG A 31 14.89 5.57 2.53
N THR A 32 14.50 6.18 1.41
CA THR A 32 15.42 6.77 0.42
C THR A 32 14.97 8.19 0.08
N GLU A 33 15.77 8.92 -0.69
CA GLU A 33 15.44 10.28 -1.15
C GLU A 33 14.50 10.28 -2.37
N MET A 34 13.64 9.27 -2.49
CA MET A 34 12.66 9.17 -3.58
C MET A 34 11.62 10.30 -3.48
N ASN A 35 11.40 11.02 -4.58
CA ASN A 35 10.43 12.10 -4.64
C ASN A 35 9.01 11.61 -4.99
N LEU A 36 8.03 12.52 -4.90
CA LEU A 36 6.61 12.21 -5.15
C LEU A 36 6.33 11.91 -6.62
N GLU A 37 7.06 12.52 -7.54
CA GLU A 37 6.96 12.25 -8.98
C GLU A 37 7.33 10.80 -9.29
N LYS A 38 8.45 10.33 -8.74
CA LYS A 38 8.88 8.94 -8.90
C LYS A 38 7.92 7.99 -8.19
N LEU A 39 7.39 8.38 -7.02
CA LEU A 39 6.39 7.58 -6.31
C LEU A 39 5.12 7.41 -7.15
N ALA A 40 4.67 8.49 -7.79
CA ALA A 40 3.52 8.45 -8.68
C ALA A 40 3.75 7.50 -9.85
N GLU A 41 4.91 7.59 -10.50
CA GLU A 41 5.29 6.71 -11.61
C GLU A 41 5.26 5.22 -11.21
N GLU A 42 5.88 4.87 -10.08
CA GLU A 42 5.95 3.48 -9.60
C GLU A 42 4.57 2.90 -9.22
N LEU A 43 3.66 3.77 -8.74
CA LEU A 43 2.29 3.43 -8.35
C LEU A 43 1.27 3.56 -9.49
N GLY A 44 1.65 4.10 -10.66
CA GLY A 44 0.73 4.35 -11.77
C GLY A 44 -0.26 5.49 -11.53
N LEU A 45 0.12 6.47 -10.72
CA LEU A 45 -0.65 7.68 -10.41
C LEU A 45 -0.36 8.81 -11.41
N ASP A 46 -1.32 9.72 -11.60
CA ASP A 46 -1.25 10.81 -12.57
C ASP A 46 -0.51 12.03 -11.98
N GLY A 47 0.76 11.81 -11.63
CA GLY A 47 1.67 12.83 -11.15
C GLY A 47 1.75 12.99 -9.63
N TRP A 48 2.58 13.95 -9.19
CA TRP A 48 2.96 14.13 -7.79
C TRP A 48 1.78 14.44 -6.86
N SER A 49 0.75 15.14 -7.37
CA SER A 49 -0.44 15.50 -6.59
C SER A 49 -1.22 14.26 -6.12
N GLU A 50 -1.40 13.27 -6.99
CA GLU A 50 -2.06 12.02 -6.61
C GLU A 50 -1.21 11.20 -5.64
N ALA A 51 0.12 11.16 -5.84
CA ALA A 51 1.02 10.49 -4.90
C ALA A 51 1.01 11.14 -3.51
N TYR A 52 0.88 12.47 -3.44
CA TYR A 52 0.73 13.18 -2.17
C TYR A 52 -0.58 12.81 -1.45
N GLU A 53 -1.70 12.79 -2.16
CA GLU A 53 -3.00 12.39 -1.61
C GLU A 53 -3.02 10.91 -1.20
N PHE A 54 -2.35 10.04 -1.97
CA PHE A 54 -2.12 8.66 -1.57
C PHE A 54 -1.40 8.56 -0.23
N MET A 55 -0.25 9.24 -0.10
CA MET A 55 0.56 9.19 1.13
C MET A 55 -0.16 9.73 2.36
N LYS A 56 -1.04 10.74 2.20
CA LYS A 56 -1.87 11.24 3.29
C LYS A 56 -2.87 10.22 3.82
N LYS A 57 -3.34 9.32 2.95
CA LYS A 57 -4.29 8.26 3.31
C LYS A 57 -3.61 7.01 3.83
N VAL A 58 -2.38 6.74 3.38
CA VAL A 58 -1.59 5.59 3.85
C VAL A 58 -1.29 5.74 5.34
N PRO A 59 -1.75 4.81 6.20
CA PRO A 59 -1.31 4.80 7.59
C PRO A 59 0.20 4.60 7.68
N ALA A 60 0.88 5.41 8.50
CA ALA A 60 2.34 5.37 8.60
C ALA A 60 2.89 3.95 8.87
N TRP A 61 2.22 3.16 9.72
CA TRP A 61 2.65 1.79 10.05
C TRP A 61 2.70 0.86 8.82
N ILE A 62 1.87 1.08 7.80
CA ILE A 62 1.93 0.31 6.54
C ILE A 62 3.22 0.65 5.80
N ALA A 63 3.52 1.93 5.64
CA ALA A 63 4.71 2.38 4.91
C ALA A 63 6.03 1.98 5.59
N TRP A 64 6.03 1.85 6.92
CA TRP A 64 7.19 1.41 7.70
C TRP A 64 7.32 -0.11 7.84
N THR A 65 6.25 -0.87 7.59
CA THR A 65 6.26 -2.33 7.67
C THR A 65 7.15 -2.91 6.57
N PRO A 66 8.20 -3.67 6.89
CA PRO A 66 9.02 -4.33 5.87
C PRO A 66 8.16 -5.20 4.94
N ALA A 67 8.34 -5.05 3.63
CA ALA A 67 7.58 -5.80 2.61
C ALA A 67 7.61 -7.32 2.82
N ILE A 68 8.71 -7.87 3.36
CA ILE A 68 8.83 -9.30 3.67
C ILE A 68 7.86 -9.75 4.78
N LEU A 69 7.61 -8.89 5.77
CA LEU A 69 6.63 -9.17 6.81
C LEU A 69 5.21 -9.05 6.27
N TRP A 70 4.98 -8.08 5.37
CA TRP A 70 3.71 -7.93 4.67
C TRP A 70 3.38 -9.16 3.82
N LYS A 71 4.35 -9.65 3.05
CA LYS A 71 4.24 -10.87 2.26
C LYS A 71 3.80 -12.05 3.12
N ARG A 72 4.48 -12.28 4.24
CA ARG A 72 4.16 -13.36 5.18
C ARG A 72 2.74 -13.22 5.75
N GLU A 73 2.26 -12.01 5.99
CA GLU A 73 0.89 -11.78 6.45
C GLU A 73 -0.13 -12.09 5.35
N MET A 74 0.17 -11.72 4.10
CA MET A 74 -0.68 -12.05 2.94
C MET A 74 -0.68 -13.55 2.63
N GLU A 75 0.42 -14.28 2.82
CA GLU A 75 0.48 -15.75 2.67
C GLU A 75 -0.42 -16.45 3.70
N LYS A 76 -0.51 -15.92 4.93
CA LYS A 76 -1.50 -16.43 5.91
C LYS A 76 -2.93 -16.14 5.47
N CYS A 77 -3.14 -15.06 4.74
CA CYS A 77 -4.45 -14.67 4.21
C CYS A 77 -4.94 -15.55 3.06
N GLU A 78 -4.07 -16.19 2.27
CA GLU A 78 -4.50 -17.13 1.22
C GLU A 78 -5.25 -18.33 1.79
N ASN A 79 -5.00 -18.67 3.06
CA ASN A 79 -5.65 -19.76 3.79
C ASN A 79 -6.80 -19.27 4.69
N ALA A 80 -7.20 -18.00 4.60
CA ALA A 80 -8.20 -17.40 5.45
C ALA A 80 -9.61 -17.48 4.85
N SER A 81 -10.60 -17.84 5.69
CA SER A 81 -12.00 -18.03 5.28
C SER A 81 -12.80 -16.73 5.20
N GLU A 82 -12.26 -15.59 5.67
CA GLU A 82 -12.96 -14.29 5.65
C GLU A 82 -11.96 -13.15 5.30
N ILE A 83 -12.26 -12.42 4.22
CA ILE A 83 -11.48 -11.27 3.75
C ILE A 83 -12.29 -9.99 4.01
N ARG A 84 -11.77 -9.10 4.85
CA ARG A 84 -12.35 -7.77 5.10
C ARG A 84 -11.58 -6.71 4.33
N VAL A 85 -12.26 -6.05 3.41
CA VAL A 85 -11.69 -4.91 2.68
C VAL A 85 -11.87 -3.65 3.50
N VAL A 86 -10.76 -3.04 3.88
CA VAL A 86 -10.69 -1.74 4.55
C VAL A 86 -10.39 -0.70 3.47
N LYS A 87 -11.40 0.10 3.12
CA LYS A 87 -11.24 1.24 2.21
C LYS A 87 -10.86 2.48 3.01
N ILE A 88 -9.74 3.12 2.66
CA ILE A 88 -9.22 4.36 3.28
C ILE A 88 -9.23 5.50 2.24
#